data_AF-A0A0H5QPH0-F1
#
_entry.id   AF-A0A0H5QPH0-F1
#
_cell.length_a   1.000
_cell.length_b   1.000
_cell.length_c   1.000
_cell.angle_alpha   90.00
_cell.angle_beta   90.00
_cell.angle_gamma   90.00
#
_symmetry.space_group_name_H-M   'P 1'
#
loop_
_entity.id
_entity.type
_entity.pdbx_description
1 polymer ?
#
loop_
_entity_poly.entity_id
_entity_poly.type
_entity_poly.pdbx_seq_one_letter_code
_entity_poly.pdbx_strand_id
1 'polypeptide(L)'
;DRALNIPIHPGEVIKPGSMKVIPGQGMPSHRHHEPGNLFVKLNIKFPEFIEPTLIHHLEAALPARDPPKTYPKEVHIEEVDMSDLDARQQEQAQKSQDAMDEDDDERPQVQCANQ
;
A
#
# COMPACT_ATOMS: atom_id res chain seq x y z
N ASP A 1 3.36 23.38 20.09
CA ASP A 1 2.84 22.54 18.98
C ASP A 1 3.30 23.05 17.64
N ARG A 2 3.64 22.13 16.73
CA ARG A 2 4.10 22.43 15.36
C ARG A 2 3.31 21.57 14.38
N ALA A 3 2.74 22.21 13.36
CA ALA A 3 1.99 21.54 12.30
C ALA A 3 2.68 21.79 10.95
N LEU A 4 2.65 20.78 10.06
CA LEU A 4 3.12 20.89 8.70
C LEU A 4 1.91 20.82 7.77
N ASN A 5 1.69 21.87 6.97
CA ASN A 5 0.67 21.86 5.94
C ASN A 5 1.30 21.41 4.61
N ILE A 6 0.77 20.34 4.03
CA ILE A 6 1.27 19.75 2.79
C ILE A 6 0.18 19.89 1.73
N PRO A 7 0.26 20.91 0.85
CA PRO A 7 -0.70 21.05 -0.24
C PRO A 7 -0.46 19.95 -1.29
N ILE A 8 -1.50 19.21 -1.64
CA ILE A 8 -1.48 18.27 -2.76
C ILE A 8 -1.96 19.05 -3.99
N HIS A 9 -1.10 19.18 -5.00
CA HIS A 9 -1.43 19.96 -6.19
C HIS A 9 -2.40 19.18 -7.10
N PRO A 10 -3.41 19.84 -7.69
CA PRO A 10 -4.29 19.20 -8.68
C PRO A 10 -3.48 18.59 -9.83
N GLY A 11 -3.74 17.32 -10.14
CA GLY A 11 -3.00 16.55 -11.16
C GLY A 11 -1.87 15.68 -10.60
N GLU A 12 -1.49 15.83 -9.33
CA GLU A 12 -0.57 14.90 -8.69
C GLU A 12 -1.27 13.59 -8.33
N VAL A 13 -0.90 12.49 -8.99
CA VAL A 13 -1.46 11.16 -8.72
C VAL A 13 -0.70 10.50 -7.58
N ILE A 14 -1.39 10.26 -6.46
CA ILE A 14 -0.89 9.49 -5.33
C ILE A 14 -1.37 8.05 -5.47
N LYS A 15 -0.43 7.10 -5.48
CA LYS A 15 -0.75 5.66 -5.53
C LYS A 15 -0.97 5.11 -4.12
N PRO A 16 -1.85 4.10 -3.96
CA PRO A 16 -1.98 3.39 -2.69
C PRO A 16 -0.62 2.86 -2.23
N GLY A 17 -0.26 3.10 -0.97
CA GLY A 17 1.01 2.65 -0.40
C GLY A 17 2.25 3.43 -0.87
N SER A 18 2.07 4.53 -1.62
CA SER A 18 3.20 5.36 -2.02
C SER A 18 3.87 6.04 -0.83
N MET A 19 5.20 6.18 -0.93
CA MET A 19 6.05 6.83 0.06
C MET A 19 6.41 8.23 -0.43
N LYS A 20 6.24 9.23 0.41
CA LYS A 20 6.68 10.61 0.17
C LYS A 20 7.69 11.03 1.23
N VAL A 21 8.58 11.96 0.87
CA VAL A 21 9.64 12.46 1.74
C VAL A 21 9.46 13.94 2.00
N ILE A 22 9.63 14.35 3.25
CA ILE A 22 9.67 15.75 3.66
C ILE A 22 11.07 16.02 4.20
N PRO A 23 11.94 16.68 3.43
CA PRO A 23 13.32 16.89 3.81
C PRO A 23 13.44 17.84 5.01
N GLY A 24 14.40 17.58 5.89
CA GLY A 24 14.67 18.42 7.07
C GLY A 24 13.57 18.39 8.15
N GLN A 25 12.67 17.40 8.10
CA GLN A 25 11.61 17.19 9.10
C GLN A 25 11.77 15.91 9.92
N GLY A 26 12.87 15.19 9.71
CA GLY A 26 13.25 14.04 10.50
C GLY A 26 13.96 14.44 11.80
N MET A 27 14.39 13.43 12.54
CA MET A 27 15.12 13.63 13.79
C MET A 27 16.53 14.21 13.53
N PRO A 28 17.02 15.12 14.38
CA PRO A 28 18.40 15.58 14.31
C PRO A 28 19.38 14.43 14.52
N SER A 29 20.42 14.36 13.69
CA SER A 29 21.52 13.42 13.91
C SER A 29 22.51 13.98 14.94
N HIS A 30 23.00 13.12 15.85
CA HIS A 30 24.01 13.49 16.83
C HIS A 30 25.29 14.03 16.17
N ARG A 31 25.65 13.52 14.98
CA ARG A 31 26.92 13.87 14.32
C ARG A 31 26.87 15.17 13.52
N HIS A 32 25.74 15.47 12.88
CA HIS A 32 25.65 16.57 11.92
C HIS A 32 24.73 17.70 12.39
N HIS A 33 24.01 17.55 13.52
CA HIS A 33 23.05 18.53 14.08
C HIS A 33 21.93 19.00 13.11
N GLU A 34 21.94 18.56 11.87
CA GLU A 34 20.90 18.80 10.87
C GLU A 34 19.74 17.81 11.06
N PRO A 35 18.49 18.26 10.88
CA PRO A 35 17.33 17.39 10.89
C PRO A 35 17.34 16.46 9.67
N GLY A 36 17.07 15.18 9.89
CA GLY A 36 16.92 14.19 8.82
C GLY A 36 15.66 14.39 7.98
N ASN A 37 15.23 13.35 7.27
CA ASN A 37 14.03 13.37 6.44
C ASN A 37 12.87 12.64 7.11
N LEU A 38 11.64 13.14 6.93
CA LEU A 38 10.42 12.47 7.35
C LEU A 38 9.84 11.69 6.16
N PHE A 39 9.65 10.39 6.33
CA PHE A 39 8.98 9.54 5.34
C PHE A 39 7.52 9.33 5.72
N VAL A 40 6.61 9.49 4.76
CA VAL A 40 5.17 9.35 4.95
C VAL A 40 4.64 8.31 3.98
N LYS A 41 4.04 7.24 4.51
CA LYS A 41 3.31 6.24 3.72
C LYS A 41 1.85 6.67 3.59
N LEU A 42 1.38 6.81 2.36
CA LEU A 42 0.03 7.27 2.05
C LEU A 42 -0.92 6.09 1.90
N ASN A 43 -1.90 6.00 2.80
CA ASN A 43 -3.01 5.06 2.71
C ASN A 43 -4.23 5.77 2.13
N ILE A 44 -4.74 5.27 1.01
CA ILE A 44 -5.89 5.86 0.32
C ILE A 44 -7.17 5.21 0.86
N LYS A 45 -8.06 6.02 1.42
CA LYS A 45 -9.39 5.57 1.83
C LYS A 45 -10.33 5.67 0.63
N PHE A 46 -10.80 4.51 0.16
CA PHE A 46 -11.84 4.45 -0.87
C PHE A 46 -13.23 4.69 -0.24
N PRO A 47 -14.18 5.25 -0.99
CA PRO A 47 -15.58 5.30 -0.57
C PRO A 47 -16.17 3.87 -0.54
N GLU A 48 -17.08 3.61 0.39
CA GLU A 48 -17.77 2.31 0.50
C GLU A 48 -18.77 2.09 -0.65
N PHE A 49 -19.38 3.18 -1.13
CA PHE A 49 -20.37 3.13 -2.20
C PHE A 49 -20.24 4.36 -3.09
N ILE A 50 -20.45 4.17 -4.39
CA ILE A 50 -20.53 5.23 -5.39
C ILE A 50 -21.86 5.07 -6.11
N GLU A 51 -22.64 6.14 -6.19
CA GLU A 51 -23.92 6.12 -6.87
C GLU A 51 -23.73 5.84 -8.37
N PRO A 52 -24.54 4.94 -8.99
CA PRO A 52 -24.40 4.61 -10.41
C PRO A 52 -24.50 5.82 -11.34
N THR A 53 -25.24 6.86 -10.93
CA THR A 53 -25.39 8.10 -11.67
C THR A 53 -24.06 8.87 -11.80
N LEU A 54 -23.09 8.68 -10.92
CA LEU A 54 -21.79 9.38 -10.93
C LEU A 54 -20.71 8.64 -11.72
N ILE A 55 -20.95 7.38 -12.13
CA ILE A 55 -19.94 6.53 -12.78
C ILE A 55 -19.44 7.14 -14.09
N HIS A 56 -20.31 7.78 -14.87
CA HIS A 56 -19.94 8.39 -16.15
C HIS A 56 -18.88 9.50 -15.99
N HIS A 57 -18.86 10.21 -14.86
CA HIS A 57 -17.82 11.20 -14.58
C HIS A 57 -16.45 10.55 -14.35
N LEU A 58 -16.42 9.36 -13.74
CA LEU A 58 -15.17 8.60 -13.54
C LEU A 58 -14.64 8.06 -14.86
N GLU A 59 -15.51 7.60 -15.76
CA GLU A 59 -15.12 7.14 -17.10
C GLU A 59 -14.51 8.25 -17.95
N ALA A 60 -14.98 9.49 -17.78
CA ALA A 60 -14.41 10.65 -18.47
C ALA A 60 -13.06 11.11 -17.86
N ALA A 61 -12.83 10.84 -16.58
CA ALA A 61 -11.64 11.30 -15.85
C ALA A 61 -10.50 10.27 -15.83
N LEU A 62 -10.82 8.97 -15.89
CA LEU A 62 -9.87 7.87 -15.85
C LEU A 62 -9.47 7.40 -17.26
N PRO A 63 -8.34 6.69 -17.41
CA PRO A 63 -8.00 6.04 -18.66
C PRO A 63 -9.11 5.10 -19.14
N ALA A 64 -9.21 4.92 -20.46
CA ALA A 64 -10.19 4.03 -21.07
C ALA A 64 -10.10 2.62 -20.49
N ARG A 65 -11.26 1.97 -20.29
CA ARG A 65 -11.32 0.59 -19.81
C ARG A 65 -10.64 -0.35 -20.80
N ASP A 66 -9.83 -1.27 -20.28
CA ASP A 66 -9.27 -2.35 -21.10
C ASP A 66 -10.42 -3.22 -21.65
N PRO A 67 -10.36 -3.61 -22.93
CA PRO A 67 -11.37 -4.48 -23.51
C PRO A 67 -11.38 -5.83 -22.79
N PRO A 68 -12.57 -6.46 -22.64
CA PRO A 68 -12.66 -7.77 -22.03
C PRO A 68 -11.80 -8.77 -22.79
N LYS A 69 -11.04 -9.59 -22.05
CA LYS A 69 -10.23 -10.64 -22.65
C LYS A 69 -11.13 -11.62 -23.38
N THR A 70 -10.92 -11.78 -24.67
CA THR A 70 -11.59 -12.80 -25.48
C THR A 70 -10.79 -14.10 -25.41
N TYR A 71 -11.45 -15.21 -25.07
CA TYR A 71 -10.83 -16.53 -25.04
C TYR A 71 -11.13 -17.31 -26.32
N PRO A 72 -10.26 -18.24 -26.75
CA PRO A 72 -10.55 -19.18 -27.82
C PRO A 72 -11.79 -20.04 -27.50
N LYS A 73 -12.49 -20.52 -28.54
CA LYS A 73 -13.72 -21.33 -28.40
C LYS A 73 -13.51 -22.67 -27.66
N GLU A 74 -12.27 -23.11 -27.53
CA GLU A 74 -11.87 -24.35 -26.83
C GLU A 74 -11.78 -24.15 -25.31
N VAL A 75 -11.83 -22.91 -24.83
CA VAL A 75 -11.79 -22.60 -23.41
C VAL A 75 -13.22 -22.57 -22.86
N HIS A 76 -13.48 -23.42 -21.87
CA HIS A 76 -14.71 -23.36 -21.10
C HIS A 76 -14.68 -22.13 -20.20
N ILE A 77 -15.59 -21.19 -20.45
CA ILE A 77 -15.77 -19.98 -19.63
C ILE A 77 -16.94 -20.23 -18.69
N GLU A 78 -16.70 -20.07 -17.39
CA GLU A 78 -17.73 -20.10 -16.35
C GLU A 78 -17.86 -18.69 -15.76
N GLU A 79 -19.09 -18.19 -15.67
CA GLU A 79 -19.38 -16.92 -15.01
C GLU A 79 -19.43 -17.16 -13.50
N VAL A 80 -18.59 -16.44 -12.77
CA VAL A 80 -18.47 -16.56 -11.31
C VAL A 80 -18.50 -15.18 -10.67
N ASP A 81 -19.09 -15.10 -9.48
CA ASP A 81 -19.09 -13.90 -8.66
C ASP A 81 -17.95 -13.92 -7.64
N MET A 82 -17.40 -12.75 -7.35
CA MET A 82 -16.45 -12.58 -6.26
C MET A 82 -17.22 -12.27 -4.97
N SER A 83 -16.93 -13.01 -3.90
CA SER A 83 -17.43 -12.73 -2.56
C SER A 83 -16.32 -12.17 -1.68
N ASP A 84 -16.70 -11.43 -0.63
CA ASP A 84 -15.78 -11.05 0.42
C ASP A 84 -15.25 -12.29 1.17
N LEU A 85 -14.08 -12.14 1.79
CA LEU A 85 -13.49 -13.18 2.62
C LEU A 85 -14.27 -13.33 3.92
N ASP A 86 -14.58 -14.58 4.29
CA ASP A 86 -15.11 -14.89 5.62
C ASP A 86 -14.02 -14.72 6.68
N ALA A 87 -14.41 -14.49 7.94
CA ALA A 87 -13.48 -14.24 9.05
C ALA A 87 -12.33 -15.26 9.15
N ARG A 88 -12.65 -16.56 8.96
CA ARG A 88 -11.64 -17.64 8.98
C ARG A 88 -10.65 -17.55 7.81
N GLN A 89 -11.13 -17.16 6.63
CA GLN A 89 -10.28 -16.99 5.45
C GLN A 89 -9.41 -15.74 5.59
N GLN A 90 -9.95 -14.67 6.19
CA GLN A 90 -9.23 -13.44 6.46
C GLN A 90 -8.07 -13.65 7.44
N GLU A 91 -8.28 -14.39 8.52
CA GLU A 91 -7.21 -14.76 9.47
C GLU A 91 -6.10 -15.58 8.81
N GLN A 92 -6.46 -16.51 7.92
CA GLN A 92 -5.49 -17.33 7.21
C GLN A 92 -4.67 -16.51 6.20
N ALA A 93 -5.31 -15.59 5.48
CA ALA A 93 -4.65 -14.71 4.52
C ALA A 93 -3.64 -13.77 5.19
N GLN A 94 -3.95 -13.25 6.37
CA GLN A 94 -3.04 -12.39 7.14
C GLN A 94 -1.82 -13.17 7.66
N LYS A 95 -2.02 -14.38 8.20
CA LYS A 95 -0.91 -15.24 8.68
C LYS A 95 0.08 -15.61 7.59
N SER A 96 -0.37 -15.80 6.35
CA SER A 96 0.52 -16.09 5.21
C SER A 96 1.37 -14.90 4.77
N GLN A 97 1.01 -13.67 5.15
CA GLN A 97 1.78 -12.47 4.81
C GLN A 97 2.92 -12.22 5.81
N ASP A 98 2.72 -12.57 7.08
CA ASP A 98 3.70 -12.39 8.16
C ASP A 98 4.66 -13.60 8.32
N ALA A 99 4.29 -14.80 7.86
CA ALA A 99 5.09 -16.03 8.01
C ALA A 99 6.33 -16.12 7.09
N MET A 100 6.60 -15.11 6.25
CA MET A 100 7.77 -15.06 5.37
C MET A 100 8.86 -14.07 5.85
N ASP A 101 8.71 -13.47 7.04
CA ASP A 101 9.64 -12.47 7.61
C ASP A 101 10.30 -12.92 8.94
N GLU A 102 10.12 -14.19 9.34
CA GLU A 102 10.64 -14.74 10.62
C GLU A 102 11.64 -15.91 10.45
N ASP A 103 12.36 -16.02 9.32
CA ASP A 103 13.34 -17.11 9.12
C ASP A 103 14.72 -16.60 8.63
N ASP A 104 15.18 -15.47 9.17
CA ASP A 104 16.58 -14.99 9.01
C ASP A 104 17.20 -14.48 10.33
N ASP A 105 16.90 -15.17 11.43
CA ASP A 105 17.57 -14.97 12.73
C ASP A 105 18.28 -16.24 13.23
N GLU A 106 18.90 -17.01 12.32
CA GLU A 106 20.10 -17.78 12.66
C GLU A 106 21.31 -16.83 12.80
N ARG A 107 21.25 -15.93 13.78
CA ARG A 107 22.44 -15.17 14.20
C ARG A 107 23.28 -16.07 15.13
N PRO A 108 24.52 -16.42 14.78
CA PRO A 108 25.38 -17.18 15.68
C PRO A 108 25.60 -16.39 16.98
N GLN A 109 25.20 -16.97 18.11
CA GLN A 109 25.46 -16.43 19.44
C GLN A 109 26.97 -16.35 19.65
N VAL A 110 27.53 -15.16 19.48
CA VAL A 110 28.92 -14.87 19.86
C VAL A 110 29.00 -14.81 21.38
N GLN A 111 29.51 -15.89 21.97
CA GLN A 111 29.92 -15.93 23.37
C GLN A 111 31.25 -15.18 23.50
N CYS A 112 31.23 -13.99 24.10
CA CYS A 112 32.45 -13.39 24.64
C CYS A 112 32.42 -13.57 26.15
N ALA A 113 33.16 -14.57 26.62
CA ALA A 113 33.71 -14.56 27.97
C ALA A 113 34.77 -13.44 28.05
N ASN A 114 34.77 -12.68 29.13
CA ASN A 114 36.02 -12.18 29.72
C ASN A 114 35.84 -11.91 31.22
N GLN A 115 36.96 -12.13 31.90
CA GLN A 115 37.19 -12.19 33.34
C GLN A 115 36.91 -10.88 34.09
#